data_AF-A0ABD3XTX6-F1
#
_entry.id   AF-A0ABD3XTX6-F1
#
_cell.length_a   1.000
_cell.length_b   1.000
_cell.length_c   1.000
_cell.angle_alpha   90.00
_cell.angle_beta   90.00
_cell.angle_gamma   90.00
#
_symmetry.space_group_name_H-M   'P 1'
#
loop_
_entity.id
_entity.type
_entity.pdbx_description
1 polymer ?
#
loop_
_entity_poly.entity_id
_entity_poly.type
_entity_poly.pdbx_seq_one_letter_code
_entity_poly.pdbx_strand_id
1 'polypeptide(L)'
;MHACIHTHTHTHTHTHTHTHTHTYTHTYIHTYIHTYIHTYIHTYIHTYIHTYIHTYIHTYIHTYIHTYILQVNLEFSFHKQFYQLFLFLAPTFDNGRIIGTVDSPEVKEASGLAMSRKHPNILYTHNDHGDRNRIFALDATTAHVRAVLEITNAASHDWEDIAVGPCHGTKTCIYIADTGNAGHGARNIIYRVLEPDTIQNGSLPTDGRLHFTWSEHNFETLMVNPSGEVYIISKVNGGKGLIAHLPGSGWDSGSTVQVTSSAHLSILTTHQDPVGGDISPSGDEILIKTVDSVLYWDMNGSKDYVSTFQTQPIRLPYILEHQGEAVAWQPDGRGYYTLGEGLHSPLYHYSLV
;
A
#
# COMPACT_ATOMS: atom_id res chain seq x y z
N MET A 1 -70.30 -71.86 52.77
CA MET A 1 -70.38 -70.65 53.64
C MET A 1 -69.01 -70.29 54.24
N HIS A 2 -68.29 -71.21 54.89
CA HIS A 2 -66.98 -70.93 55.52
C HIS A 2 -65.84 -70.50 54.56
N ALA A 3 -65.68 -71.14 53.40
CA ALA A 3 -64.58 -70.85 52.48
C ALA A 3 -64.66 -69.45 51.82
N CYS A 4 -65.87 -68.93 51.61
CA CYS A 4 -66.10 -67.64 50.96
C CYS A 4 -65.90 -66.46 51.93
N ILE A 5 -66.18 -66.68 53.22
CA ILE A 5 -65.93 -65.70 54.28
C ILE A 5 -64.42 -65.55 54.52
N HIS A 6 -63.67 -66.66 54.55
CA HIS A 6 -62.22 -66.64 54.77
C HIS A 6 -61.44 -65.99 53.62
N THR A 7 -61.81 -66.26 52.36
CA THR A 7 -61.15 -65.60 51.21
C THR A 7 -61.50 -64.13 51.12
N HIS A 8 -62.74 -63.72 51.43
CA HIS A 8 -63.14 -62.32 51.42
C HIS A 8 -62.46 -61.52 52.54
N THR A 9 -62.39 -62.05 53.76
CA THR A 9 -61.72 -61.38 54.87
C THR A 9 -60.20 -61.31 54.67
N HIS A 10 -59.56 -62.39 54.20
CA HIS A 10 -58.12 -62.39 53.92
C HIS A 10 -57.74 -61.46 52.76
N THR A 11 -58.50 -61.47 51.66
CA THR A 11 -58.21 -60.56 50.53
C THR A 11 -58.47 -59.12 50.93
N HIS A 12 -59.59 -58.80 51.58
CA HIS A 12 -59.90 -57.43 51.99
C HIS A 12 -58.91 -56.89 53.04
N THR A 13 -58.50 -57.69 54.01
CA THR A 13 -57.51 -57.26 55.01
C THR A 13 -56.13 -57.10 54.39
N HIS A 14 -55.69 -58.03 53.53
CA HIS A 14 -54.40 -57.94 52.84
C HIS A 14 -54.35 -56.78 51.86
N THR A 15 -55.38 -56.56 51.03
CA THR A 15 -55.42 -55.43 50.10
C THR A 15 -55.51 -54.11 50.84
N HIS A 16 -56.31 -54.02 51.90
CA HIS A 16 -56.45 -52.77 52.65
C HIS A 16 -55.18 -52.42 53.44
N THR A 17 -54.54 -53.39 54.09
CA THR A 17 -53.26 -53.16 54.78
C THR A 17 -52.13 -52.88 53.79
N HIS A 18 -52.00 -53.63 52.70
CA HIS A 18 -50.97 -53.42 51.68
C HIS A 18 -51.15 -52.07 50.98
N THR A 19 -52.36 -51.71 50.55
CA THR A 19 -52.59 -50.40 49.94
C THR A 19 -52.38 -49.29 50.96
N HIS A 20 -52.95 -49.35 52.16
CA HIS A 20 -52.79 -48.24 53.11
C HIS A 20 -51.33 -48.06 53.56
N THR A 21 -50.59 -49.14 53.80
CA THR A 21 -49.18 -49.05 54.20
C THR A 21 -48.29 -48.64 53.03
N HIS A 22 -48.45 -49.23 51.85
CA HIS A 22 -47.65 -48.89 50.68
C HIS A 22 -47.93 -47.45 50.20
N THR A 23 -49.20 -47.05 50.08
CA THR A 23 -49.51 -45.69 49.64
C THR A 23 -49.08 -44.68 50.69
N TYR A 24 -49.30 -44.90 51.99
CA TYR A 24 -48.89 -43.92 53.00
C TYR A 24 -47.36 -43.78 53.10
N THR A 25 -46.62 -44.90 53.15
CA THR A 25 -45.16 -44.88 53.21
C THR A 25 -44.55 -44.34 51.92
N HIS A 26 -44.99 -44.81 50.76
CA HIS A 26 -44.49 -44.34 49.46
C HIS A 26 -44.80 -42.86 49.26
N THR A 27 -46.02 -42.40 49.54
CA THR A 27 -46.38 -41.00 49.31
C THR A 27 -45.64 -40.08 50.27
N TYR A 28 -45.50 -40.45 51.55
CA TYR A 28 -44.80 -39.63 52.54
C TYR A 28 -43.29 -39.60 52.31
N ILE A 29 -42.66 -40.75 52.06
CA ILE A 29 -41.23 -40.84 51.78
C ILE A 29 -40.93 -40.14 50.45
N HIS A 30 -41.72 -40.39 49.40
CA HIS A 30 -41.50 -39.78 48.09
C HIS A 30 -41.74 -38.27 48.15
N THR A 31 -42.81 -37.77 48.78
CA THR A 31 -42.99 -36.32 48.87
C THR A 31 -41.92 -35.67 49.72
N TYR A 32 -41.55 -36.23 50.89
CA TYR A 32 -40.54 -35.64 51.76
C TYR A 32 -39.15 -35.66 51.12
N ILE A 33 -38.70 -36.80 50.57
CA ILE A 33 -37.39 -36.90 49.91
C ILE A 33 -37.37 -36.07 48.63
N HIS A 34 -38.39 -36.19 47.78
CA HIS A 34 -38.43 -35.45 46.52
C HIS A 34 -38.49 -33.95 46.77
N THR A 35 -39.37 -33.45 47.64
CA THR A 35 -39.40 -32.00 47.92
C THR A 35 -38.13 -31.54 48.61
N TYR A 36 -37.61 -32.23 49.62
CA TYR A 36 -36.41 -31.76 50.32
C TYR A 36 -35.18 -31.77 49.41
N ILE A 37 -34.92 -32.89 48.72
CA ILE A 37 -33.76 -33.03 47.83
C ILE A 37 -33.93 -32.15 46.60
N HIS A 38 -35.08 -32.19 45.91
CA HIS A 38 -35.28 -31.38 44.71
C HIS A 38 -35.20 -29.89 45.05
N THR A 39 -35.85 -29.43 46.12
CA THR A 39 -35.82 -28.00 46.45
C THR A 39 -34.43 -27.58 46.88
N TYR A 40 -33.73 -28.36 47.72
CA TYR A 40 -32.38 -28.03 48.18
C TYR A 40 -31.35 -28.05 47.04
N ILE A 41 -31.31 -29.13 46.25
CA ILE A 41 -30.38 -29.25 45.13
C ILE A 41 -30.73 -28.23 44.04
N HIS A 42 -31.99 -28.11 43.65
CA HIS A 42 -32.39 -27.18 42.60
C HIS A 42 -32.14 -25.74 43.03
N THR A 43 -32.56 -25.32 44.23
CA THR A 43 -32.29 -23.94 44.64
C THR A 43 -30.81 -23.69 44.80
N TYR A 44 -30.04 -24.55 45.48
CA TYR A 44 -28.62 -24.31 45.72
C TYR A 44 -27.78 -24.33 44.44
N ILE A 45 -27.97 -25.33 43.59
CA ILE A 45 -27.24 -25.43 42.32
C ILE A 45 -27.70 -24.32 41.37
N HIS A 46 -29.01 -24.09 41.24
CA HIS A 46 -29.52 -23.08 40.31
C HIS A 46 -29.11 -21.68 40.75
N THR A 47 -29.24 -21.29 42.02
CA THR A 47 -28.75 -19.96 42.43
C THR A 47 -27.25 -19.88 42.31
N TYR A 48 -26.47 -20.84 42.82
CA TYR A 48 -25.01 -20.74 42.77
C TYR A 48 -24.47 -20.68 41.33
N ILE A 49 -24.90 -21.60 40.46
CA ILE A 49 -24.46 -21.61 39.06
C ILE A 49 -25.01 -20.40 38.32
N HIS A 50 -26.31 -20.08 38.46
CA HIS A 50 -26.89 -18.96 37.72
C HIS A 50 -26.31 -17.62 38.17
N THR A 51 -26.16 -17.35 39.47
CA THR A 51 -25.52 -16.10 39.90
C THR A 51 -24.04 -16.08 39.56
N TYR A 52 -23.28 -17.16 39.74
CA TYR A 52 -21.85 -17.12 39.43
C TYR A 52 -21.60 -16.96 37.92
N ILE A 53 -22.25 -17.77 37.09
CA ILE A 53 -22.09 -17.70 35.63
C ILE A 53 -22.67 -16.39 35.09
N HIS A 54 -23.90 -16.03 35.46
CA HIS A 54 -24.53 -14.83 34.93
C HIS A 54 -23.77 -13.58 35.38
N THR A 55 -23.36 -13.47 36.65
CA THR A 55 -22.64 -12.28 37.10
C THR A 55 -21.23 -12.25 36.53
N TYR A 56 -20.51 -13.36 36.47
CA TYR A 56 -19.15 -13.37 35.91
C TYR A 56 -19.15 -13.12 34.40
N ILE A 57 -19.95 -13.86 33.62
CA ILE A 57 -20.01 -13.71 32.16
C ILE A 57 -20.61 -12.37 31.79
N HIS A 58 -21.76 -11.99 32.36
CA HIS A 58 -22.41 -10.73 31.99
C HIS A 58 -21.55 -9.54 32.39
N THR A 59 -20.95 -9.53 33.59
CA THR A 59 -20.13 -8.39 33.99
C THR A 59 -18.81 -8.37 33.21
N TYR A 60 -18.15 -9.51 33.01
CA TYR A 60 -16.88 -9.53 32.26
C TYR A 60 -17.07 -9.18 30.78
N ILE A 61 -18.01 -9.82 30.08
CA ILE A 61 -18.27 -9.55 28.67
C ILE A 61 -18.81 -8.14 28.47
N HIS A 62 -19.78 -7.71 29.27
CA HIS A 62 -20.38 -6.39 29.09
C HIS A 62 -19.38 -5.28 29.44
N THR A 63 -18.55 -5.45 30.47
CA THR A 63 -17.53 -4.43 30.79
C THR A 63 -16.44 -4.42 29.74
N TYR A 64 -15.94 -5.58 29.29
CA TYR A 64 -14.88 -5.69 28.29
C TYR A 64 -15.31 -5.18 26.91
N ILE A 65 -16.52 -5.55 26.44
CA ILE A 65 -17.07 -5.04 25.18
C ILE A 65 -17.31 -3.53 25.30
N HIS A 66 -17.86 -3.06 26.42
CA HIS A 66 -18.17 -1.64 26.55
C HIS A 66 -16.92 -0.77 26.68
N THR A 67 -15.87 -1.24 27.38
CA THR A 67 -14.57 -0.53 27.41
C THR A 67 -13.84 -0.63 26.08
N TYR A 68 -13.88 -1.77 25.38
CA TYR A 68 -13.25 -1.92 24.06
C TYR A 68 -13.95 -1.06 23.01
N ILE A 69 -15.28 -1.03 22.98
CA ILE A 69 -16.05 -0.14 22.08
C ILE A 69 -15.82 1.33 22.44
N LEU A 70 -15.75 1.70 23.72
CA LEU A 70 -15.41 3.07 24.13
C LEU A 70 -13.99 3.45 23.73
N GLN A 71 -13.02 2.54 23.87
CA GLN A 71 -11.64 2.77 23.45
C GLN A 71 -11.53 2.91 21.93
N VAL A 72 -12.15 2.02 21.15
CA VAL A 72 -12.20 2.09 19.69
C VAL A 72 -12.92 3.36 19.24
N ASN A 73 -14.04 3.75 19.86
CA ASN A 73 -14.75 4.98 19.52
C ASN A 73 -13.97 6.23 19.91
N LEU A 74 -13.23 6.22 21.03
CA LEU A 74 -12.31 7.30 21.38
C LEU A 74 -11.15 7.37 20.40
N GLU A 75 -10.53 6.25 20.04
CA GLU A 75 -9.50 6.19 18.99
C GLU A 75 -10.04 6.70 17.65
N PHE A 76 -11.23 6.29 17.21
CA PHE A 76 -11.88 6.78 15.99
C PHE A 76 -12.25 8.27 16.08
N SER A 77 -12.69 8.75 17.25
CA SER A 77 -13.05 10.15 17.44
C SER A 77 -11.80 11.04 17.47
N PHE A 78 -10.72 10.59 18.13
CA PHE A 78 -9.41 11.24 18.07
C PHE A 78 -8.88 11.19 16.64
N HIS A 79 -8.93 10.05 15.95
CA HIS A 79 -8.51 9.94 14.54
C HIS A 79 -9.31 10.88 13.63
N LYS A 80 -10.64 10.98 13.81
CA LYS A 80 -11.47 11.95 13.07
C LYS A 80 -11.13 13.41 13.40
N GLN A 81 -10.86 13.75 14.66
CA GLN A 81 -10.46 15.10 15.06
C GLN A 81 -9.04 15.46 14.57
N PHE A 82 -8.13 14.48 14.53
CA PHE A 82 -6.82 14.60 13.90
C PHE A 82 -6.92 14.75 12.38
N TYR A 83 -7.79 13.98 11.70
CA TYR A 83 -8.06 14.14 10.27
C TYR A 83 -8.68 15.51 9.94
N GLN A 84 -9.60 16.01 10.77
CA GLN A 84 -10.16 17.35 10.59
C GLN A 84 -9.15 18.48 10.86
N LEU A 85 -8.11 18.23 11.66
CA LEU A 85 -7.02 19.18 11.89
C LEU A 85 -5.92 19.10 10.80
N PHE A 86 -5.70 17.92 10.19
CA PHE A 86 -4.75 17.69 9.08
C PHE A 86 -5.31 18.04 7.70
N LEU A 87 -6.63 18.12 7.54
CA LEU A 87 -7.30 18.57 6.31
C LEU A 87 -6.94 20.02 5.91
N PHE A 88 -6.20 20.75 6.73
CA PHE A 88 -5.73 22.11 6.45
C PHE A 88 -4.30 22.22 5.89
N LEU A 89 -3.58 21.12 5.64
CA LEU A 89 -2.17 21.18 5.22
C LEU A 89 -1.80 20.38 3.96
N ALA A 90 -2.69 19.54 3.41
CA ALA A 90 -2.40 18.84 2.16
C ALA A 90 -2.52 19.79 0.96
N PRO A 91 -1.58 19.77 0.00
CA PRO A 91 -1.71 20.56 -1.22
C PRO A 91 -2.98 20.15 -1.96
N THR A 92 -3.76 21.15 -2.39
CA THR A 92 -4.94 20.93 -3.22
C THR A 92 -4.57 21.15 -4.67
N PHE A 93 -4.78 20.14 -5.51
CA PHE A 93 -4.56 20.24 -6.95
C PHE A 93 -5.90 20.29 -7.69
N ASP A 94 -5.91 20.99 -8.82
CA ASP A 94 -7.01 20.97 -9.78
C ASP A 94 -7.16 19.57 -10.40
N ASN A 95 -8.34 19.33 -10.99
CA ASN A 95 -8.51 18.16 -11.85
C ASN A 95 -7.54 18.21 -13.04
N GLY A 96 -7.09 17.03 -13.47
CA GLY A 96 -6.15 16.91 -14.59
C GLY A 96 -6.69 17.56 -15.86
N ARG A 97 -5.82 18.30 -16.55
CA ARG A 97 -6.08 18.84 -17.89
C ARG A 97 -5.19 18.16 -18.90
N ILE A 98 -5.73 17.84 -20.07
CA ILE A 98 -4.92 17.39 -21.20
C ILE A 98 -4.16 18.61 -21.74
N ILE A 99 -2.83 18.52 -21.75
CA ILE A 99 -1.96 19.52 -22.37
C ILE A 99 -1.91 19.32 -23.89
N GLY A 100 -1.80 18.07 -24.30
CA GLY A 100 -1.71 17.62 -25.68
C GLY A 100 -1.57 16.11 -25.72
N THR A 101 -1.44 15.57 -26.93
CA THR A 101 -1.15 14.14 -27.15
C THR A 101 0.23 14.00 -27.76
N VAL A 102 0.99 12.99 -27.34
CA VAL A 102 2.30 12.72 -27.93
C VAL A 102 2.16 12.45 -29.42
N ASP A 103 2.87 13.22 -30.24
CA ASP A 103 2.67 13.30 -31.69
C ASP A 103 3.60 12.40 -32.51
N SER A 104 4.38 11.54 -31.85
CA SER A 104 5.29 10.61 -32.48
C SER A 104 4.84 9.17 -32.30
N PRO A 105 4.75 8.36 -33.38
CA PRO A 105 4.48 6.93 -33.26
C PRO A 105 5.65 6.14 -32.66
N GLU A 106 6.81 6.78 -32.46
CA GLU A 106 7.95 6.16 -31.81
C GLU A 106 7.81 6.08 -30.29
N VAL A 107 6.90 6.84 -29.69
CA VAL A 107 6.58 6.80 -28.26
C VAL A 107 5.28 6.00 -28.10
N LYS A 108 5.41 4.70 -27.88
CA LYS A 108 4.28 3.75 -27.86
C LYS A 108 4.09 3.08 -26.51
N GLU A 109 5.14 2.98 -25.70
CA GLU A 109 5.20 2.26 -24.43
C GLU A 109 5.87 3.18 -23.40
N ALA A 110 5.44 4.45 -23.38
CA ALA A 110 6.03 5.46 -22.50
C ALA A 110 6.05 4.97 -21.05
N SER A 111 7.25 4.83 -20.50
CA SER A 111 7.50 4.38 -19.14
C SER A 111 8.49 5.35 -18.49
N GLY A 112 8.14 5.80 -17.29
CA GLY A 112 8.79 6.91 -16.61
C GLY A 112 8.60 8.29 -17.26
N LEU A 113 8.69 9.32 -16.43
CA LEU A 113 8.60 10.72 -16.85
C LEU A 113 9.44 11.58 -15.90
N ALA A 114 10.25 12.47 -16.44
CA ALA A 114 11.06 13.38 -15.61
C ALA A 114 11.18 14.76 -16.22
N MET A 115 10.95 15.79 -15.41
CA MET A 115 11.10 17.17 -15.86
C MET A 115 12.57 17.58 -15.88
N SER A 116 13.00 18.19 -16.99
CA SER A 116 14.32 18.79 -17.12
C SER A 116 14.51 19.90 -16.08
N ARG A 117 15.70 19.92 -15.46
CA ARG A 117 16.12 21.01 -14.56
C ARG A 117 16.91 22.09 -15.30
N LYS A 118 17.32 21.81 -16.53
CA LYS A 118 18.13 22.70 -17.38
C LYS A 118 17.31 23.41 -18.46
N HIS A 119 16.28 22.75 -18.99
CA HIS A 119 15.46 23.24 -20.09
C HIS A 119 14.02 23.42 -19.62
N PRO A 120 13.52 24.66 -19.52
CA PRO A 120 12.13 24.90 -19.16
C PRO A 120 11.17 24.19 -20.11
N ASN A 121 10.10 23.61 -19.55
CA ASN A 121 9.05 22.92 -20.28
C ASN A 121 9.52 21.71 -21.09
N ILE A 122 10.57 21.01 -20.66
CA ILE A 122 11.00 19.77 -21.29
C ILE A 122 10.82 18.62 -20.31
N LEU A 123 10.07 17.61 -20.75
CA LEU A 123 9.92 16.33 -20.08
C LEU A 123 10.73 15.27 -20.83
N TYR A 124 11.41 14.40 -20.11
CA TYR A 124 12.03 13.21 -20.68
C TYR A 124 11.18 11.98 -20.38
N THR A 125 11.04 11.09 -21.35
CA THR A 125 10.44 9.75 -21.21
C THR A 125 11.21 8.75 -22.08
N HIS A 126 11.00 7.46 -21.88
CA HIS A 126 11.47 6.39 -22.76
C HIS A 126 10.37 5.38 -23.01
N ASN A 127 10.56 4.49 -23.97
CA ASN A 127 9.72 3.30 -24.03
C ASN A 127 10.25 2.26 -23.03
N ASP A 128 9.37 1.41 -22.52
CA ASP A 128 9.72 0.30 -21.61
C ASP A 128 10.54 -0.80 -22.31
N HIS A 129 9.85 -1.76 -22.93
CA HIS A 129 10.48 -2.96 -23.49
C HIS A 129 10.69 -2.90 -25.01
N GLY A 130 11.83 -3.39 -25.47
CA GLY A 130 12.06 -3.71 -26.89
C GLY A 130 12.31 -2.50 -27.80
N ASP A 131 12.59 -1.32 -27.24
CA ASP A 131 13.12 -0.18 -28.00
C ASP A 131 14.66 -0.18 -28.01
N ARG A 132 15.24 0.73 -28.79
CA ARG A 132 16.67 1.03 -28.74
C ARG A 132 17.00 1.93 -27.54
N ASN A 133 18.30 2.09 -27.25
CA ASN A 133 18.79 2.92 -26.15
C ASN A 133 18.53 4.41 -26.40
N ARG A 134 17.31 4.91 -26.18
CA ARG A 134 16.95 6.30 -26.45
C ARG A 134 15.95 6.84 -25.45
N ILE A 135 15.99 8.15 -25.29
CA ILE A 135 14.95 8.91 -24.58
C ILE A 135 14.35 9.95 -25.53
N PHE A 136 13.14 10.39 -25.21
CA PHE A 136 12.41 11.42 -25.94
C PHE A 136 12.27 12.66 -25.08
N ALA A 137 12.61 13.82 -25.63
CA ALA A 137 12.34 15.10 -25.00
C ALA A 137 10.99 15.62 -25.52
N LEU A 138 9.99 15.68 -24.65
CA LEU A 138 8.65 16.20 -24.93
C LEU A 138 8.54 17.66 -24.48
N ASP A 139 7.78 18.45 -25.23
CA ASP A 139 7.38 19.79 -24.80
C ASP A 139 6.23 19.71 -23.80
N ALA A 140 6.47 20.12 -22.55
CA ALA A 140 5.50 20.05 -21.46
C ALA A 140 4.28 20.97 -21.64
N THR A 141 4.25 21.82 -22.67
CA THR A 141 3.12 22.71 -22.97
C THR A 141 2.29 22.26 -24.16
N THR A 142 2.78 21.30 -24.95
CA THR A 142 2.09 20.82 -26.17
C THR A 142 2.10 19.30 -26.35
N ALA A 143 2.88 18.57 -25.55
CA ALA A 143 3.18 17.14 -25.68
C ALA A 143 3.96 16.74 -26.95
N HIS A 144 4.39 17.71 -27.77
CA HIS A 144 5.15 17.42 -29.00
C HIS A 144 6.56 16.90 -28.71
N VAL A 145 7.03 15.92 -29.47
CA VAL A 145 8.42 15.45 -29.40
C VAL A 145 9.36 16.50 -29.98
N ARG A 146 10.26 17.01 -29.14
CA ARG A 146 11.25 18.05 -29.49
C ARG A 146 12.60 17.48 -29.88
N ALA A 147 12.99 16.35 -29.30
CA ALA A 147 14.21 15.64 -29.65
C ALA A 147 14.12 14.15 -29.32
N VAL A 148 14.90 13.36 -30.06
CA VAL A 148 15.21 11.96 -29.77
C VAL A 148 16.70 11.87 -29.47
N LEU A 149 17.04 11.34 -28.30
CA LEU A 149 18.39 11.34 -27.76
C LEU A 149 18.85 9.90 -27.55
N GLU A 150 19.79 9.44 -28.36
CA GLU A 150 20.40 8.10 -28.23
C GLU A 150 21.34 8.06 -27.02
N ILE A 151 21.09 7.15 -26.09
CA ILE A 151 21.97 6.91 -24.95
C ILE A 151 23.05 5.91 -25.36
N THR A 152 24.22 6.43 -25.67
CA THR A 152 25.39 5.63 -26.01
C THR A 152 26.04 5.09 -24.74
N ASN A 153 26.68 3.92 -24.84
CA ASN A 153 27.24 3.20 -23.70
C ASN A 153 26.17 2.72 -22.67
N ALA A 154 24.91 2.63 -23.08
CA ALA A 154 23.88 1.89 -22.35
C ALA A 154 23.43 0.66 -23.16
N ALA A 155 22.60 -0.18 -22.55
CA ALA A 155 21.82 -1.20 -23.23
C ALA A 155 20.42 -1.18 -22.60
N SER A 156 19.40 -0.97 -23.41
CA SER A 156 18.00 -1.01 -23.02
C SER A 156 17.52 -2.44 -23.17
N HIS A 157 17.32 -3.11 -22.04
CA HIS A 157 16.72 -4.44 -22.00
C HIS A 157 15.28 -4.34 -21.52
N ASP A 158 15.07 -3.57 -20.46
CA ASP A 158 13.80 -3.37 -19.77
C ASP A 158 13.91 -2.08 -18.94
N TRP A 159 13.78 -0.94 -19.63
CA TRP A 159 13.92 0.36 -18.98
C TRP A 159 12.60 0.75 -18.32
N GLU A 160 12.61 0.96 -17.02
CA GLU A 160 11.37 1.01 -16.26
C GLU A 160 11.02 2.41 -15.76
N ASP A 161 12.00 3.23 -15.41
CA ASP A 161 11.72 4.60 -14.95
C ASP A 161 12.91 5.54 -15.18
N ILE A 162 12.61 6.84 -15.21
CA ILE A 162 13.53 7.92 -15.49
C ILE A 162 13.34 9.05 -14.48
N ALA A 163 14.45 9.60 -14.01
CA ALA A 163 14.45 10.71 -13.06
C ALA A 163 15.48 11.77 -13.46
N VAL A 164 15.27 13.02 -13.04
CA VAL A 164 16.23 14.11 -13.23
C VAL A 164 16.63 14.68 -11.89
N GLY A 165 17.94 14.71 -11.64
CA GLY A 165 18.50 15.14 -10.36
C GLY A 165 19.87 15.80 -10.48
N PRO A 166 20.38 16.37 -9.37
CA PRO A 166 21.71 16.96 -9.33
C PRO A 166 22.79 15.88 -9.43
N CYS A 167 23.89 16.21 -10.10
CA CYS A 167 25.08 15.37 -10.20
C CYS A 167 26.33 16.24 -10.28
N HIS A 168 27.49 15.69 -9.93
CA HIS A 168 28.79 16.38 -10.07
C HIS A 168 28.81 17.81 -9.49
N GLY A 169 28.21 17.99 -8.32
CA GLY A 169 28.11 19.28 -7.65
C GLY A 169 26.99 20.16 -8.21
N THR A 170 27.22 20.83 -9.34
CA THR A 170 26.30 21.84 -9.90
C THR A 170 25.63 21.43 -11.21
N LYS A 171 25.97 20.25 -11.74
CA LYS A 171 25.37 19.76 -12.99
C LYS A 171 24.03 19.07 -12.70
N THR A 172 23.25 18.91 -13.75
CA THR A 172 22.02 18.13 -13.73
C THR A 172 22.18 16.93 -14.64
N CYS A 173 21.67 15.80 -14.19
CA CYS A 173 21.74 14.52 -14.88
C CYS A 173 20.37 13.89 -14.99
N ILE A 174 20.22 13.09 -16.05
CA ILE A 174 19.10 12.17 -16.25
C ILE A 174 19.57 10.79 -15.79
N TYR A 175 18.74 10.12 -15.00
CA TYR A 175 18.96 8.81 -14.44
C TYR A 175 17.93 7.86 -15.06
N ILE A 176 18.37 6.72 -15.55
CA ILE A 176 17.52 5.77 -16.28
C ILE A 176 17.73 4.40 -15.65
N ALA A 177 16.64 3.75 -15.23
CA ALA A 177 16.66 2.45 -14.59
C ALA A 177 16.42 1.33 -15.62
N ASP A 178 17.41 0.47 -15.84
CA ASP A 178 17.25 -0.80 -16.55
C ASP A 178 17.07 -1.87 -15.45
N THR A 179 15.82 -2.04 -15.02
CA THR A 179 15.48 -2.74 -13.77
C THR A 179 14.28 -3.68 -13.89
N GLY A 180 13.72 -3.82 -15.08
CA GLY A 180 12.61 -4.71 -15.36
C GLY A 180 12.98 -6.18 -15.35
N ASN A 181 11.96 -7.04 -15.39
CA ASN A 181 12.09 -8.49 -15.30
C ASN A 181 11.53 -9.25 -16.50
N ALA A 182 11.83 -8.82 -17.73
CA ALA A 182 11.54 -9.53 -18.98
C ALA A 182 12.33 -10.85 -19.19
N GLY A 183 12.53 -11.66 -18.13
CA GLY A 183 13.04 -13.04 -18.24
C GLY A 183 14.56 -13.18 -18.43
N HIS A 184 15.32 -12.10 -18.31
CA HIS A 184 16.78 -12.07 -18.51
C HIS A 184 17.56 -11.77 -17.23
N GLY A 185 17.34 -12.54 -16.16
CA GLY A 185 18.19 -12.54 -14.96
C GLY A 185 18.59 -11.14 -14.46
N ALA A 186 17.64 -10.38 -13.90
CA ALA A 186 17.78 -9.11 -13.19
C ALA A 186 19.13 -8.37 -13.40
N ARG A 187 19.27 -7.70 -14.56
CA ARG A 187 20.43 -6.83 -14.81
C ARG A 187 20.18 -5.45 -14.21
N ASN A 188 20.17 -5.40 -12.89
CA ASN A 188 19.90 -4.19 -12.11
C ASN A 188 21.00 -3.13 -12.30
N ILE A 189 20.74 -2.16 -13.17
CA ILE A 189 21.64 -1.04 -13.43
C ILE A 189 20.89 0.28 -13.55
N ILE A 190 21.44 1.31 -12.91
CA ILE A 190 21.04 2.69 -13.16
C ILE A 190 22.10 3.34 -14.03
N TYR A 191 21.68 3.89 -15.16
CA TYR A 191 22.51 4.73 -16.03
C TYR A 191 22.35 6.19 -15.62
N ARG A 192 23.45 6.96 -15.69
CA ARG A 192 23.42 8.41 -15.53
C ARG A 192 23.98 9.08 -16.78
N VAL A 193 23.28 10.07 -17.31
CA VAL A 193 23.72 10.91 -18.44
C VAL A 193 23.61 12.38 -18.06
N LEU A 194 24.52 13.23 -18.54
CA LEU A 194 24.40 14.66 -18.35
C LEU A 194 23.23 15.22 -19.16
N GLU A 195 22.48 16.16 -18.60
CA GLU A 195 21.49 16.90 -19.39
C GLU A 195 22.19 17.67 -20.53
N PRO A 196 21.71 17.55 -21.78
CA PRO A 196 22.33 18.20 -22.93
C PRO A 196 22.36 19.72 -22.78
N ASP A 197 23.29 20.40 -23.44
CA ASP A 197 23.30 21.88 -23.49
C ASP A 197 22.17 22.44 -24.36
N THR A 198 21.67 21.64 -25.31
CA THR A 198 20.59 22.02 -26.24
C THR A 198 19.69 20.82 -26.53
N ILE A 199 18.38 21.06 -26.60
CA ILE A 199 17.41 20.02 -26.99
C ILE A 199 17.36 19.92 -28.52
N GLN A 200 18.06 18.92 -29.05
CA GLN A 200 18.07 18.55 -30.46
C GLN A 200 18.38 17.06 -30.60
N ASN A 201 17.99 16.45 -31.72
CA ASN A 201 18.31 15.05 -32.00
C ASN A 201 19.83 14.81 -31.92
N GLY A 202 20.23 13.71 -31.30
CA GLY A 202 21.65 13.42 -31.12
C GLY A 202 21.91 12.22 -30.22
N SER A 203 23.12 12.16 -29.70
CA SER A 203 23.56 11.10 -28.82
C SER A 203 24.14 11.66 -27.53
N LEU A 204 23.82 11.03 -26.41
CA LEU A 204 24.33 11.33 -25.08
C LEU A 204 25.10 10.11 -24.56
N PRO A 205 26.39 10.25 -24.19
CA PRO A 205 27.11 9.18 -23.52
C PRO A 205 26.66 9.05 -22.08
N THR A 206 26.55 7.81 -21.60
CA THR A 206 26.49 7.55 -20.15
C THR A 206 27.74 8.12 -19.49
N ASP A 207 27.53 8.95 -18.48
CA ASP A 207 28.56 9.54 -17.62
C ASP A 207 28.83 8.66 -16.39
N GLY A 208 27.88 7.82 -15.99
CA GLY A 208 28.10 6.84 -14.92
C GLY A 208 27.13 5.66 -14.96
N ARG A 209 27.54 4.57 -14.31
CA ARG A 209 26.75 3.36 -14.13
C ARG A 209 26.77 2.90 -12.68
N LEU A 210 25.61 2.53 -12.15
CA LEU A 210 25.47 1.95 -10.81
C LEU A 210 24.87 0.56 -10.95
N HIS A 211 25.67 -0.46 -10.68
CA HIS A 211 25.23 -1.85 -10.61
C HIS A 211 24.81 -2.19 -9.19
N PHE A 212 23.68 -2.86 -9.02
CA PHE A 212 23.22 -3.29 -7.69
C PHE A 212 22.58 -4.67 -7.72
N THR A 213 22.43 -5.29 -6.56
CA THR A 213 21.62 -6.48 -6.35
C THR A 213 20.82 -6.32 -5.07
N TRP A 214 19.64 -6.90 -5.05
CA TRP A 214 18.71 -6.80 -3.93
C TRP A 214 17.93 -8.12 -3.81
N SER A 215 17.25 -8.31 -2.67
CA SER A 215 16.39 -9.47 -2.42
C SER A 215 15.06 -9.40 -3.19
N GLU A 216 14.69 -8.21 -3.65
CA GLU A 216 13.50 -7.96 -4.45
C GLU A 216 13.79 -8.07 -5.95
N HIS A 217 12.72 -8.09 -6.75
CA HIS A 217 12.76 -8.13 -8.20
C HIS A 217 11.65 -7.24 -8.77
N ASN A 218 11.73 -6.87 -10.04
CA ASN A 218 10.77 -6.04 -10.76
C ASN A 218 10.60 -4.65 -10.14
N PHE A 219 11.49 -3.74 -10.53
CA PHE A 219 11.56 -2.38 -9.98
C PHE A 219 11.15 -1.38 -11.03
N GLU A 220 10.07 -0.66 -10.75
CA GLU A 220 9.43 0.20 -11.74
C GLU A 220 9.24 1.60 -11.21
N THR A 221 10.12 2.00 -10.30
CA THR A 221 10.13 3.34 -9.77
C THR A 221 11.54 3.72 -9.40
N LEU A 222 11.99 4.83 -9.98
CA LEU A 222 13.29 5.46 -9.77
C LEU A 222 13.07 6.90 -9.33
N MET A 223 13.67 7.29 -8.22
CA MET A 223 13.61 8.67 -7.76
C MET A 223 14.98 9.19 -7.36
N VAL A 224 15.21 10.49 -7.54
CA VAL A 224 16.47 11.13 -7.18
C VAL A 224 16.21 12.34 -6.30
N ASN A 225 16.80 12.36 -5.11
CA ASN A 225 16.61 13.45 -4.17
C ASN A 225 17.47 14.69 -4.52
N PRO A 226 17.29 15.84 -3.85
CA PRO A 226 18.07 17.05 -4.11
C PRO A 226 19.56 16.96 -3.80
N SER A 227 20.03 15.89 -3.15
CA SER A 227 21.46 15.60 -2.95
C SER A 227 22.05 14.73 -4.07
N GLY A 228 21.23 14.26 -5.02
CA GLY A 228 21.66 13.35 -6.09
C GLY A 228 21.70 11.88 -5.68
N GLU A 229 21.15 11.54 -4.51
CA GLU A 229 21.03 10.15 -4.05
C GLU A 229 19.83 9.47 -4.70
N VAL A 230 19.99 8.19 -5.03
CA VAL A 230 19.03 7.42 -5.82
C VAL A 230 18.20 6.52 -4.91
N TYR A 231 16.90 6.47 -5.16
CA TYR A 231 15.95 5.60 -4.48
C TYR A 231 15.21 4.76 -5.51
N ILE A 232 14.96 3.50 -5.17
CA ILE A 232 14.23 2.55 -6.01
C ILE A 232 13.12 1.88 -5.20
N ILE A 233 12.03 1.51 -5.86
CA ILE A 233 10.91 0.81 -5.24
C ILE A 233 10.59 -0.46 -6.04
N SER A 234 10.40 -1.57 -5.34
CA SER A 234 9.92 -2.82 -5.94
C SER A 234 8.40 -2.81 -6.09
N LYS A 235 7.90 -3.47 -7.13
CA LYS A 235 6.47 -3.76 -7.24
C LYS A 235 6.00 -4.60 -6.05
N VAL A 236 4.77 -4.34 -5.62
CA VAL A 236 4.10 -4.98 -4.50
C VAL A 236 3.85 -6.44 -4.85
N ASN A 237 4.57 -7.33 -4.19
CA ASN A 237 4.44 -8.78 -4.35
C ASN A 237 3.98 -9.41 -3.04
N GLY A 238 2.94 -10.26 -3.09
CA GLY A 238 2.34 -10.83 -1.87
C GLY A 238 1.82 -9.80 -0.87
N GLY A 239 1.44 -8.60 -1.36
CA GLY A 239 0.96 -7.48 -0.54
C GLY A 239 2.05 -6.63 0.10
N LYS A 240 3.31 -6.79 -0.31
CA LYS A 240 4.45 -6.00 0.19
C LYS A 240 5.29 -5.45 -0.96
N GLY A 241 5.47 -4.14 -1.01
CA GLY A 241 6.51 -3.48 -1.81
C GLY A 241 7.59 -2.96 -0.87
N LEU A 242 8.81 -2.79 -1.36
CA LEU A 242 9.91 -2.24 -0.58
C LEU A 242 10.50 -1.01 -1.28
N ILE A 243 11.00 -0.06 -0.48
CA ILE A 243 11.87 1.03 -0.94
C ILE A 243 13.30 0.81 -0.44
N ALA A 244 14.27 1.13 -1.30
CA ALA A 244 15.67 1.15 -0.94
C ALA A 244 16.39 2.41 -1.44
N HIS A 245 17.46 2.77 -0.71
CA HIS A 245 18.44 3.79 -1.11
C HIS A 245 19.65 3.12 -1.74
N LEU A 246 20.07 3.62 -2.91
CA LEU A 246 21.31 3.22 -3.57
C LEU A 246 22.40 4.27 -3.25
N PRO A 247 23.46 3.90 -2.51
CA PRO A 247 24.49 4.85 -2.10
C PRO A 247 25.27 5.38 -3.31
N GLY A 248 25.54 6.69 -3.30
CA GLY A 248 26.36 7.34 -4.34
C GLY A 248 27.77 6.75 -4.52
N SER A 249 28.32 6.03 -3.55
CA SER A 249 29.59 5.30 -3.69
C SER A 249 29.53 4.13 -4.69
N GLY A 250 28.34 3.73 -5.13
CA GLY A 250 28.14 2.68 -6.12
C GLY A 250 28.50 3.10 -7.55
N TRP A 251 28.45 4.41 -7.86
CA TRP A 251 28.74 4.94 -9.18
C TRP A 251 30.15 4.58 -9.65
N ASP A 252 30.23 3.88 -10.78
CA ASP A 252 31.48 3.51 -11.48
C ASP A 252 32.51 2.79 -10.60
N SER A 253 32.05 2.16 -9.51
CA SER A 253 32.91 1.49 -8.52
C SER A 253 33.56 0.20 -9.05
N GLY A 254 33.11 -0.30 -10.21
CA GLY A 254 33.47 -1.61 -10.74
C GLY A 254 32.91 -2.79 -9.92
N SER A 255 32.17 -2.50 -8.85
CA SER A 255 31.56 -3.48 -7.95
C SER A 255 30.03 -3.39 -8.00
N THR A 256 29.36 -4.48 -7.65
CA THR A 256 27.89 -4.51 -7.54
C THR A 256 27.50 -4.17 -6.10
N VAL A 257 26.71 -3.10 -5.93
CA VAL A 257 26.21 -2.67 -4.63
C VAL A 257 25.18 -3.68 -4.12
N GLN A 258 25.40 -4.21 -2.92
CA GLN A 258 24.40 -5.04 -2.25
C GLN A 258 23.44 -4.12 -1.48
N VAL A 259 22.17 -4.12 -1.88
CA VAL A 259 21.12 -3.40 -1.16
C VAL A 259 20.73 -4.19 0.09
N THR A 260 21.10 -3.65 1.26
CA THR A 260 20.87 -4.31 2.56
C THR A 260 19.88 -3.59 3.46
N SER A 261 19.62 -2.30 3.19
CA SER A 261 18.66 -1.50 3.95
C SER A 261 17.46 -1.17 3.06
N SER A 262 16.27 -1.48 3.57
CA SER A 262 15.00 -1.18 2.91
C SER A 262 13.90 -0.99 3.94
N ALA A 263 12.83 -0.31 3.54
CA ALA A 263 11.61 -0.20 4.33
C ALA A 263 10.40 -0.67 3.54
N HIS A 264 9.35 -1.04 4.27
CA HIS A 264 8.08 -1.40 3.70
C HIS A 264 7.40 -0.19 3.08
N LEU A 265 6.91 -0.35 1.84
CA LEU A 265 6.05 0.60 1.17
C LEU A 265 4.61 0.40 1.67
N SER A 266 4.10 1.33 2.46
CA SER A 266 2.73 1.27 3.00
C SER A 266 1.69 1.79 1.99
N ILE A 267 1.50 1.05 0.89
CA ILE A 267 0.42 1.31 -0.08
C ILE A 267 -0.59 0.17 -0.11
N LEU A 268 -1.86 0.51 -0.35
CA LEU A 268 -2.93 -0.45 -0.55
C LEU A 268 -3.25 -0.51 -2.05
N THR A 269 -3.04 -1.68 -2.64
CA THR A 269 -3.24 -1.93 -4.07
C THR A 269 -3.68 -3.37 -4.35
N THR A 270 -4.39 -3.57 -5.46
CA THR A 270 -4.69 -4.86 -6.07
C THR A 270 -3.95 -5.08 -7.40
N HIS A 271 -3.13 -4.12 -7.82
CA HIS A 271 -2.33 -4.15 -9.05
C HIS A 271 -0.85 -4.45 -8.74
N GLN A 272 -0.05 -4.62 -9.78
CA GLN A 272 1.41 -4.69 -9.65
C GLN A 272 1.97 -3.27 -9.58
N ASP A 273 1.78 -2.57 -8.46
CA ASP A 273 2.24 -1.19 -8.23
C ASP A 273 3.50 -1.14 -7.36
N PRO A 274 4.26 -0.05 -7.31
CA PRO A 274 4.11 1.16 -8.13
C PRO A 274 4.71 0.99 -9.52
N VAL A 275 4.38 1.95 -10.39
CA VAL A 275 4.78 2.01 -11.80
C VAL A 275 5.60 3.25 -12.16
N GLY A 276 5.81 4.14 -11.17
CA GLY A 276 6.68 5.31 -11.33
C GLY A 276 6.66 6.18 -10.09
N GLY A 277 7.56 7.15 -10.03
CA GLY A 277 7.59 8.09 -8.91
C GLY A 277 8.54 9.24 -9.14
N ASP A 278 8.38 10.31 -8.34
CA ASP A 278 9.28 11.45 -8.40
C ASP A 278 9.40 12.15 -7.05
N ILE A 279 10.60 12.64 -6.75
CA ILE A 279 10.87 13.48 -5.59
C ILE A 279 10.91 14.93 -6.08
N SER A 280 10.11 15.78 -5.46
CA SER A 280 10.06 17.22 -5.75
C SER A 280 11.46 17.85 -5.75
N PRO A 281 11.69 18.93 -6.53
CA PRO A 281 12.99 19.61 -6.55
C PRO A 281 13.47 20.15 -5.20
N SER A 282 12.53 20.50 -4.29
CA SER A 282 12.81 20.84 -2.89
C SER A 282 13.18 19.63 -2.04
N GLY A 283 12.73 18.44 -2.44
CA GLY A 283 12.82 17.18 -1.72
C GLY A 283 11.92 17.13 -0.50
N ASP A 284 10.89 17.97 -0.44
CA ASP A 284 9.93 17.98 0.67
C ASP A 284 8.68 17.16 0.36
N GLU A 285 8.50 16.76 -0.89
CA GLU A 285 7.30 16.09 -1.37
C GLU A 285 7.69 14.93 -2.29
N ILE A 286 6.93 13.83 -2.21
CA ILE A 286 7.12 12.64 -3.04
C ILE A 286 5.81 12.28 -3.73
N LEU A 287 5.89 11.92 -5.01
CA LEU A 287 4.81 11.30 -5.77
C LEU A 287 5.15 9.85 -6.07
N ILE A 288 4.15 8.99 -5.97
CA ILE A 288 4.19 7.61 -6.48
C ILE A 288 3.00 7.40 -7.39
N LYS A 289 3.26 6.90 -8.59
CA LYS A 289 2.24 6.46 -9.53
C LYS A 289 1.88 5.00 -9.25
N THR A 290 0.59 4.75 -9.11
CA THR A 290 0.00 3.42 -9.23
C THR A 290 -0.81 3.38 -10.52
N VAL A 291 -1.18 2.20 -11.00
CA VAL A 291 -2.02 2.01 -12.20
C VAL A 291 -3.29 2.88 -12.14
N ASP A 292 -3.87 3.05 -10.95
CA ASP A 292 -5.17 3.71 -10.77
C ASP A 292 -5.14 5.05 -10.00
N SER A 293 -3.97 5.50 -9.53
CA SER A 293 -3.87 6.66 -8.64
C SER A 293 -2.50 7.36 -8.70
N VAL A 294 -2.48 8.60 -8.20
CA VAL A 294 -1.24 9.28 -7.78
C VAL A 294 -1.28 9.43 -6.25
N LEU A 295 -0.24 8.91 -5.60
CA LEU A 295 -0.05 8.95 -4.15
C LEU A 295 0.98 10.02 -3.80
N TYR A 296 0.76 10.70 -2.68
CA TYR A 296 1.58 11.82 -2.22
C TYR A 296 2.01 11.64 -0.77
N TRP A 297 3.27 11.99 -0.49
CA TRP A 297 3.80 12.15 0.85
C TRP A 297 4.43 13.53 1.03
N ASP A 298 4.14 14.14 2.19
CA ASP A 298 4.85 15.30 2.70
C ASP A 298 5.95 14.82 3.68
N MET A 299 7.19 15.17 3.37
CA MET A 299 8.37 14.82 4.15
C MET A 299 8.43 15.53 5.50
N ASN A 300 7.65 16.61 5.71
CA ASN A 300 7.63 17.42 6.93
C ASN A 300 9.04 17.82 7.41
N GLY A 301 9.96 18.06 6.46
CA GLY A 301 11.36 18.41 6.74
C GLY A 301 12.25 17.25 7.24
N SER A 302 11.76 16.02 7.38
CA SER A 302 12.54 14.86 7.85
C SER A 302 13.72 14.52 6.93
N LYS A 303 13.51 14.62 5.61
CA LYS A 303 14.46 14.19 4.57
C LYS A 303 14.92 12.71 4.69
N ASP A 304 14.26 11.91 5.53
CA ASP A 304 14.39 10.45 5.56
C ASP A 304 13.36 9.83 4.60
N TYR A 305 13.76 9.71 3.34
CA TYR A 305 12.90 9.22 2.27
C TYR A 305 12.47 7.77 2.48
N VAL A 306 13.26 6.95 3.19
CA VAL A 306 12.96 5.52 3.37
C VAL A 306 11.89 5.32 4.44
N SER A 307 12.01 5.99 5.59
CA SER A 307 11.01 5.84 6.66
C SER A 307 9.69 6.57 6.36
N THR A 308 9.71 7.62 5.52
CA THR A 308 8.48 8.35 5.15
C THR A 308 7.42 7.45 4.52
N PHE A 309 7.82 6.45 3.72
CA PHE A 309 6.90 5.48 3.12
C PHE A 309 6.21 4.52 4.10
N GLN A 310 6.60 4.55 5.37
CA GLN A 310 5.89 3.81 6.42
C GLN A 310 4.61 4.53 6.86
N THR A 311 4.44 5.81 6.49
CA THR A 311 3.24 6.60 6.76
C THR A 311 2.20 6.47 5.64
N GLN A 312 0.94 6.78 5.96
CA GLN A 312 -0.16 6.67 4.99
C GLN A 312 -0.08 7.82 3.96
N PRO A 313 -0.09 7.53 2.65
CA PRO A 313 -0.14 8.56 1.63
C PRO A 313 -1.49 9.27 1.56
N ILE A 314 -1.46 10.47 0.98
CA ILE A 314 -2.63 11.18 0.48
C ILE A 314 -2.83 10.81 -0.99
N ARG A 315 -4.07 10.57 -1.41
CA ARG A 315 -4.40 10.39 -2.82
C ARG A 315 -4.61 11.76 -3.47
N LEU A 316 -3.88 12.04 -4.54
CA LEU A 316 -4.06 13.25 -5.33
C LEU A 316 -5.08 13.04 -6.45
N PRO A 317 -5.63 14.13 -7.03
CA PRO A 317 -6.45 14.05 -8.23
C PRO A 317 -5.75 13.29 -9.36
N TYR A 318 -6.47 12.38 -10.00
CA TYR A 318 -5.91 11.58 -11.07
C TYR A 318 -7.01 11.18 -12.07
N ILE A 319 -6.70 11.32 -13.36
CA ILE A 319 -7.52 10.81 -14.45
C ILE A 319 -6.94 9.47 -14.86
N LEU A 320 -7.75 8.40 -14.77
CA LEU A 320 -7.32 7.06 -15.14
C LEU A 320 -6.87 7.02 -16.60
N GLU A 321 -5.61 6.64 -16.81
CA GLU A 321 -4.99 6.50 -18.12
C GLU A 321 -5.05 5.04 -18.61
N HIS A 322 -4.98 4.86 -19.93
CA HIS A 322 -4.71 3.54 -20.50
C HIS A 322 -3.24 3.21 -20.20
N GLN A 323 -2.99 2.17 -19.38
CA GLN A 323 -1.64 1.80 -18.91
C GLN A 323 -0.89 3.05 -18.40
N GLY A 324 -1.42 3.68 -17.34
CA GLY A 324 -0.81 4.87 -16.77
C GLY A 324 0.45 4.53 -15.98
N GLU A 325 1.62 4.73 -16.57
CA GLU A 325 2.90 4.33 -15.99
C GLU A 325 3.63 5.50 -15.31
N ALA A 326 3.54 6.72 -15.83
CA ALA A 326 4.51 7.74 -15.49
C ALA A 326 3.96 8.95 -14.70
N VAL A 327 4.79 9.53 -13.84
CA VAL A 327 4.52 10.78 -13.10
C VAL A 327 5.78 11.63 -12.97
N ALA A 328 5.66 12.96 -13.05
CA ALA A 328 6.77 13.89 -12.83
C ALA A 328 6.31 15.17 -12.13
N TRP A 329 7.11 15.69 -11.21
CA TRP A 329 6.91 17.02 -10.64
C TRP A 329 7.20 18.13 -11.64
N GLN A 330 6.45 19.22 -11.56
CA GLN A 330 6.83 20.51 -12.13
C GLN A 330 8.01 21.10 -11.32
N PRO A 331 8.94 21.87 -11.95
CA PRO A 331 10.17 22.31 -11.28
C PRO A 331 9.96 23.24 -10.08
N ASP A 332 8.82 23.91 -10.00
CA ASP A 332 8.44 24.83 -8.93
C ASP A 332 7.58 24.17 -7.84
N GLY A 333 7.31 22.86 -7.94
CA GLY A 333 6.42 22.13 -7.04
C GLY A 333 4.94 22.52 -7.16
N ARG A 334 4.57 23.36 -8.15
CA ARG A 334 3.19 23.88 -8.29
C ARG A 334 2.29 23.02 -9.16
N GLY A 335 2.72 21.80 -9.48
CA GLY A 335 1.96 20.88 -10.29
C GLY A 335 2.73 19.61 -10.59
N TYR A 336 2.05 18.65 -11.20
CA TYR A 336 2.66 17.42 -11.70
C TYR A 336 2.03 17.00 -13.02
N TYR A 337 2.75 16.13 -13.73
CA TYR A 337 2.36 15.57 -15.01
C TYR A 337 2.18 14.06 -14.90
N THR A 338 1.28 13.49 -15.70
CA THR A 338 1.18 12.04 -15.89
C THR A 338 1.14 11.71 -17.38
N LEU A 339 1.65 10.53 -17.72
CA LEU A 339 1.65 9.98 -19.07
C LEU A 339 1.45 8.46 -18.99
N GLY A 340 0.60 7.92 -19.86
CA GLY A 340 0.44 6.47 -20.02
C GLY A 340 1.00 5.93 -21.33
N GLU A 341 0.91 4.63 -21.54
CA GLU A 341 1.29 3.99 -22.79
C GLU A 341 0.25 4.17 -23.90
N GLY A 342 0.67 3.83 -25.12
CA GLY A 342 -0.17 3.82 -26.32
C GLY A 342 0.16 4.96 -27.28
N LEU A 343 -0.19 4.73 -28.54
CA LEU A 343 -0.07 5.75 -29.57
C LEU A 343 -0.96 6.94 -29.25
N HIS A 344 -0.42 8.15 -29.42
CA HIS A 344 -1.12 9.41 -29.12
C HIS A 344 -1.56 9.54 -27.66
N SER A 345 -0.77 8.99 -26.73
CA SER A 345 -1.04 9.09 -25.30
C SER A 345 -1.16 10.56 -24.86
N PRO A 346 -2.23 10.93 -24.14
CA PRO A 346 -2.42 12.27 -23.62
C PRO A 346 -1.46 12.56 -22.46
N LEU A 347 -0.78 13.70 -22.52
CA LEU A 347 -0.04 14.25 -21.39
C LEU A 347 -1.00 15.06 -20.52
N TYR A 348 -1.17 14.64 -19.27
CA TYR A 348 -1.99 15.38 -18.30
C TYR A 348 -1.14 16.28 -17.43
N HIS A 349 -1.74 17.38 -16.98
CA HIS A 349 -1.17 18.29 -15.99
C HIS A 349 -2.18 18.60 -14.88
N TYR A 350 -1.69 18.67 -13.65
CA TYR A 350 -2.46 18.93 -12.43
C TYR A 350 -1.80 20.10 -11.72
N SER A 351 -2.53 21.22 -11.54
CA SER A 351 -1.97 22.46 -10.99
C SER A 351 -2.36 22.65 -9.53
N LEU A 352 -1.44 23.14 -8.71
CA LEU A 352 -1.71 23.51 -7.32
C LEU A 352 -2.64 24.73 -7.28
N VAL A 353 -3.67 24.68 -6.43
CA VAL A 353 -4.77 25.66 -6.29
C VAL A 353 -4.54 26.63 -5.14
#